data_AF-A0A6B0XYP9-F1
#
_entry.id   AF-A0A6B0XYP9-F1
#
_cell.length_a   1.000
_cell.length_b   1.000
_cell.length_c   1.000
_cell.angle_alpha   90.00
_cell.angle_beta   90.00
_cell.angle_gamma   90.00
#
_symmetry.space_group_name_H-M   'P 1'
#
loop_
_entity.id
_entity.type
_entity.pdbx_description
1 polymer ?
#
loop_
_entity_poly.entity_id
_entity_poly.type
_entity_poly.pdbx_seq_one_letter_code
_entity_poly.pdbx_strand_id
1 'polypeptide(L)'
;MRVNPSSALFVRANAHLEAISVELDKARRTVRRMKELENVLEGESLEDVKDNLTDSIGKCLHGIFCSMESVFTDIARTIDGEVPSSSEWHSDLLRQMSTETSVRPPVIASSLRSAVRDLMGFRHVFRGLYGEPLRRDDVLSCLDRTCSEVVPGFLNGLRNLEGHMNQDPAPDESKDGDDGTDCDS
;
A
#
# COMPACT_ATOMS: atom_id res chain seq x y z
N MET A 1 2.65 10.46 8.30
CA MET A 1 1.18 10.15 8.21
C MET A 1 0.84 9.18 9.34
N ARG A 2 -0.37 9.17 9.92
CA ARG A 2 -0.69 8.25 11.04
C ARG A 2 -2.16 7.86 11.16
N VAL A 3 -2.39 6.69 11.76
CA VAL A 3 -3.67 6.21 12.32
C VAL A 3 -3.57 6.09 13.84
N ASN A 4 -4.69 5.87 14.53
CA ASN A 4 -4.70 5.74 15.99
C ASN A 4 -3.99 4.43 16.41
N PRO A 5 -3.01 4.47 17.33
CA PRO A 5 -2.26 3.28 17.75
C PRO A 5 -3.03 2.43 18.78
N SER A 6 -4.25 2.00 18.47
CA SER A 6 -5.12 1.25 19.40
C SER A 6 -4.63 -0.17 19.69
N SER A 7 -3.74 -0.73 18.86
CA SER A 7 -3.16 -2.06 19.04
C SER A 7 -1.71 -2.12 18.55
N ALA A 8 -1.00 -3.20 18.90
CA ALA A 8 0.36 -3.43 18.43
C ALA A 8 0.48 -3.47 16.88
N LEU A 9 -0.57 -3.90 16.19
CA LEU A 9 -0.66 -3.86 14.73
C LEU A 9 -0.58 -2.41 14.22
N PHE A 10 -1.39 -1.51 14.77
CA PHE A 10 -1.42 -0.12 14.32
C PHE A 10 -0.19 0.69 14.76
N VAL A 11 0.47 0.31 15.85
CA VAL A 11 1.79 0.85 16.21
C VAL A 11 2.82 0.52 15.12
N ARG A 12 2.89 -0.75 14.67
CA ARG A 12 3.80 -1.14 13.58
C ARG A 12 3.40 -0.50 12.25
N ALA A 13 2.10 -0.46 11.95
CA ALA A 13 1.60 0.20 10.74
C ALA A 13 1.99 1.69 10.70
N ASN A 14 1.93 2.39 11.83
CA ASN A 14 2.39 3.78 11.92
C ASN A 14 3.89 3.96 11.64
N ALA A 15 4.74 3.01 12.05
CA ALA A 15 6.16 3.05 11.70
C ALA A 15 6.37 2.94 10.18
N HIS A 16 5.61 2.09 9.50
CA HIS A 16 5.65 1.97 8.04
C HIS A 16 5.01 3.19 7.32
N LEU A 17 3.96 3.78 7.88
CA LEU A 17 3.38 5.03 7.35
C LEU A 17 4.37 6.21 7.46
N GLU A 18 5.21 6.22 8.49
CA GLU A 18 6.30 7.20 8.61
C GLU A 18 7.38 6.95 7.56
N ALA A 19 7.77 5.69 7.34
CA ALA A 19 8.69 5.33 6.26
C ALA A 19 8.16 5.76 4.87
N ILE A 20 6.87 5.57 4.59
CA ILE A 20 6.24 6.07 3.36
C ILE A 20 6.34 7.60 3.27
N SER A 21 6.13 8.31 4.38
CA SER A 21 6.24 9.78 4.42
C SER A 21 7.66 10.24 4.04
N VAL A 22 8.67 9.56 4.58
CA VAL A 22 10.09 9.81 4.26
C VAL A 22 10.41 9.56 2.79
N GLU A 23 9.94 8.45 2.22
CA GLU A 23 10.17 8.14 0.79
C GLU A 23 9.45 9.10 -0.15
N LEU A 24 8.23 9.54 0.19
CA LEU A 24 7.53 10.60 -0.55
C LEU A 24 8.30 11.92 -0.55
N ASP A 25 8.85 12.32 0.60
CA ASP A 25 9.62 13.55 0.71
C ASP A 25 10.96 13.48 -0.04
N LYS A 26 11.58 12.30 -0.10
CA LYS A 26 12.74 12.06 -0.97
C LYS A 26 12.34 12.20 -2.44
N ALA A 27 11.30 11.52 -2.88
CA ALA A 27 10.82 11.56 -4.27
C ALA A 27 10.48 13.00 -4.71
N ARG A 28 9.74 13.76 -3.88
CA ARG A 28 9.37 15.15 -4.15
C ARG A 28 10.58 16.06 -4.28
N ARG A 29 11.59 15.90 -3.42
CA ARG A 29 12.85 16.66 -3.51
C ARG A 29 13.61 16.32 -4.79
N THR A 30 13.64 15.06 -5.18
CA THR A 30 14.28 14.61 -6.43
C THR A 30 13.58 15.19 -7.66
N VAL A 31 12.25 15.19 -7.70
CA VAL A 31 11.47 15.83 -8.78
C VAL A 31 11.74 17.32 -8.84
N ARG A 32 11.78 18.02 -7.70
CA ARG A 32 12.09 19.44 -7.66
C ARG A 32 13.49 19.72 -8.23
N ARG A 33 14.49 18.95 -7.80
CA ARG A 33 15.86 19.06 -8.32
C ARG A 33 15.93 18.83 -9.82
N MET A 34 15.19 17.84 -10.34
CA MET A 34 15.11 17.56 -11.77
C MET A 34 14.61 18.79 -12.55
N LYS A 35 13.50 19.40 -12.11
CA LYS A 35 12.94 20.62 -12.72
C LYS A 35 13.90 21.82 -12.62
N GLU A 36 14.62 21.97 -11.52
CA GLU A 36 15.60 23.06 -11.35
C GLU A 36 16.75 22.92 -12.35
N LEU A 37 17.26 21.70 -12.56
CA LEU A 37 18.36 21.44 -13.50
C LEU A 37 17.96 21.57 -14.96
N GLU A 38 16.71 21.26 -15.31
CA GLU A 38 16.16 21.51 -16.65
C GLU A 38 16.22 22.97 -17.09
N ASN A 39 16.24 23.90 -16.14
CA ASN A 39 16.34 25.33 -16.42
C ASN A 39 17.79 25.84 -16.48
N VAL A 40 18.79 24.99 -16.20
CA VAL A 40 20.19 25.41 -15.98
C VAL A 40 21.18 24.64 -16.86
N LEU A 41 20.90 23.38 -17.18
CA LEU A 41 21.78 22.52 -17.98
C LEU A 41 21.18 22.25 -19.36
N GLU A 42 22.04 21.99 -20.34
CA GLU A 42 21.65 21.62 -21.71
C GLU A 42 22.57 20.49 -22.24
N GLY A 43 22.12 19.76 -23.27
CA GLY A 43 22.92 18.73 -23.96
C GLY A 43 22.98 17.36 -23.25
N GLU A 44 23.91 16.49 -23.67
CA GLU A 44 24.02 15.10 -23.19
C GLU A 44 24.23 14.98 -21.68
N SER A 45 24.98 15.91 -21.06
CA SER A 45 25.18 15.94 -19.61
C SER A 45 23.90 16.14 -18.81
N LEU A 46 22.85 16.74 -19.40
CA LEU A 46 21.55 16.87 -18.75
C LEU A 46 20.80 15.53 -18.73
N GLU A 47 20.88 14.74 -19.80
CA GLU A 47 20.11 13.50 -19.92
C GLU A 47 20.59 12.43 -18.94
N ASP A 48 21.91 12.23 -18.84
CA ASP A 48 22.51 11.32 -17.84
C ASP A 48 22.10 11.70 -16.40
N VAL A 49 22.06 13.00 -16.11
CA VAL A 49 21.66 13.49 -14.79
C VAL A 49 20.17 13.21 -14.55
N LYS A 50 19.31 13.43 -15.55
CA LYS A 50 17.88 13.12 -15.42
C LYS A 50 17.62 11.63 -15.26
N ASP A 51 18.38 10.76 -15.91
CA ASP A 51 18.23 9.31 -15.77
C ASP A 51 18.60 8.85 -14.36
N ASN A 52 19.72 9.35 -13.82
CA ASN A 52 20.10 9.11 -12.42
C ASN A 52 19.03 9.59 -11.41
N LEU A 53 18.40 10.74 -11.68
CA LEU A 53 17.30 11.25 -10.84
C LEU A 53 16.03 10.42 -11.01
N THR A 54 15.74 9.93 -12.22
CA THR A 54 14.63 9.03 -12.52
C THR A 54 14.77 7.72 -11.75
N ASP A 55 15.96 7.11 -11.76
CA ASP A 55 16.27 5.93 -10.94
C ASP A 55 16.10 6.20 -9.46
N SER A 56 16.50 7.39 -8.99
CA SER A 56 16.33 7.78 -7.59
C SER A 56 14.85 7.89 -7.19
N ILE A 57 13.97 8.36 -8.09
CA ILE A 57 12.52 8.34 -7.86
C ILE A 57 11.99 6.90 -7.87
N GLY A 58 12.43 6.06 -8.81
CA GLY A 58 12.09 4.64 -8.86
C GLY A 58 12.42 3.89 -7.55
N LYS A 59 13.58 4.18 -6.94
CA LYS A 59 13.97 3.65 -5.62
C LYS A 59 13.01 4.08 -4.51
N CYS A 60 12.55 5.33 -4.55
CA CYS A 60 11.56 5.83 -3.59
C CYS A 60 10.22 5.11 -3.76
N LEU A 61 9.73 4.93 -4.99
CA LEU A 61 8.50 4.17 -5.27
C LEU A 61 8.59 2.71 -4.78
N HIS A 62 9.73 2.07 -4.99
CA HIS A 62 10.01 0.75 -4.44
C HIS A 62 9.92 0.74 -2.90
N GLY A 63 10.56 1.69 -2.23
CA GLY A 63 10.53 1.82 -0.77
C GLY A 63 9.12 2.06 -0.21
N ILE A 64 8.32 2.87 -0.90
CA ILE A 64 6.89 3.09 -0.58
C ILE A 64 6.15 1.76 -0.63
N PHE A 65 6.27 1.01 -1.73
CA PHE A 65 5.58 -0.26 -1.88
C PHE A 65 6.01 -1.29 -0.82
N CYS A 66 7.31 -1.43 -0.54
CA CYS A 66 7.79 -2.35 0.51
C CYS A 66 7.24 -2.00 1.89
N SER A 67 7.08 -0.70 2.18
CA SER A 67 6.46 -0.26 3.43
C SER A 67 4.98 -0.63 3.48
N MET A 68 4.24 -0.45 2.38
CA MET A 68 2.83 -0.90 2.28
C MET A 68 2.71 -2.42 2.43
N GLU A 69 3.56 -3.18 1.75
CA GLU A 69 3.61 -4.63 1.80
C GLU A 69 3.90 -5.17 3.21
N SER A 70 4.75 -4.48 3.96
CA SER A 70 5.00 -4.81 5.38
C SER A 70 3.72 -4.69 6.20
N VAL A 71 2.95 -3.61 6.00
CA VAL A 71 1.64 -3.44 6.64
C VAL A 71 0.64 -4.50 6.19
N PHE A 72 0.58 -4.80 4.89
CA PHE A 72 -0.30 -5.85 4.35
C PHE A 72 0.01 -7.21 4.97
N THR A 73 1.30 -7.55 5.07
CA THR A 73 1.75 -8.80 5.68
C THR A 73 1.38 -8.85 7.17
N ASP A 74 1.53 -7.74 7.87
CA ASP A 74 1.16 -7.64 9.28
C ASP A 74 -0.35 -7.81 9.50
N ILE A 75 -1.17 -7.22 8.62
CA ILE A 75 -2.63 -7.39 8.63
C ILE A 75 -2.99 -8.84 8.32
N ALA A 76 -2.46 -9.41 7.24
CA ALA A 76 -2.71 -10.79 6.83
C ALA A 76 -2.35 -11.78 7.96
N ARG A 77 -1.20 -11.60 8.59
CA ARG A 77 -0.75 -12.46 9.70
C ARG A 77 -1.57 -12.29 10.97
N THR A 78 -1.93 -11.04 11.33
CA THR A 78 -2.53 -10.74 12.64
C THR A 78 -4.05 -10.87 12.62
N ILE A 79 -4.70 -10.50 11.50
CA ILE A 79 -6.17 -10.48 11.38
C ILE A 79 -6.65 -11.69 10.57
N ASP A 80 -6.08 -11.92 9.39
CA ASP A 80 -6.57 -12.99 8.50
C ASP A 80 -6.03 -14.37 8.91
N GLY A 81 -4.96 -14.42 9.72
CA GLY A 81 -4.33 -15.65 10.20
C GLY A 81 -3.42 -16.35 9.18
N GLU A 82 -3.37 -15.87 7.94
CA GLU A 82 -2.56 -16.45 6.88
C GLU A 82 -1.93 -15.40 5.96
N VAL A 83 -0.69 -15.68 5.53
CA VAL A 83 0.03 -14.90 4.51
C VAL A 83 0.15 -15.77 3.27
N PRO A 84 -0.10 -15.25 2.05
CA PRO A 84 0.04 -16.03 0.83
C PRO A 84 1.46 -16.57 0.65
N SER A 85 1.57 -17.79 0.14
CA SER A 85 2.85 -18.50 -0.05
C SER A 85 3.08 -18.98 -1.48
N SER A 86 2.28 -18.50 -2.44
CA SER A 86 2.42 -18.85 -3.86
C SER A 86 3.68 -18.20 -4.46
N SER A 87 4.06 -18.62 -5.69
CA SER A 87 5.10 -17.91 -6.44
C SER A 87 4.73 -16.45 -6.73
N GLU A 88 3.43 -16.15 -6.76
CA GLU A 88 2.84 -14.82 -6.99
C GLU A 88 2.35 -14.17 -5.69
N TRP A 89 2.97 -14.48 -4.55
CA TRP A 89 2.47 -14.09 -3.23
C TRP A 89 2.22 -12.59 -3.07
N HIS A 90 3.01 -11.74 -3.72
CA HIS A 90 2.81 -10.28 -3.73
C HIS A 90 1.44 -9.89 -4.34
N SER A 91 1.10 -10.51 -5.47
CA SER A 91 -0.16 -10.29 -6.19
C SER A 91 -1.33 -10.85 -5.39
N ASP A 92 -1.14 -12.01 -4.76
CA ASP A 92 -2.13 -12.62 -3.87
C ASP A 92 -2.36 -11.80 -2.60
N LEU A 93 -1.30 -11.24 -2.01
CA LEU A 93 -1.39 -10.39 -0.84
C LEU A 93 -2.17 -9.11 -1.15
N LEU A 94 -1.89 -8.46 -2.28
CA LEU A 94 -2.70 -7.32 -2.73
C LEU A 94 -4.17 -7.73 -2.95
N ARG A 95 -4.41 -8.90 -3.54
CA ARG A 95 -5.78 -9.41 -3.73
C ARG A 95 -6.48 -9.59 -2.39
N GLN A 96 -5.81 -10.19 -1.40
CA GLN A 96 -6.32 -10.40 -0.05
C GLN A 96 -6.64 -9.07 0.65
N MET A 97 -5.74 -8.08 0.57
CA MET A 97 -5.97 -6.75 1.17
C MET A 97 -7.09 -5.96 0.52
N SER A 98 -7.42 -6.27 -0.74
CA SER A 98 -8.53 -5.66 -1.46
C SER A 98 -9.84 -6.43 -1.38
N THR A 99 -9.88 -7.53 -0.62
CA THR A 99 -11.07 -8.35 -0.42
C THR A 99 -11.58 -8.15 1.00
N GLU A 100 -12.90 -7.97 1.12
CA GLU A 100 -13.62 -7.99 2.39
C GLU A 100 -13.66 -9.42 2.94
N THR A 101 -13.58 -9.55 4.26
CA THR A 101 -13.66 -10.83 4.96
C THR A 101 -14.70 -10.73 6.08
N SER A 102 -15.01 -11.85 6.74
CA SER A 102 -15.91 -11.83 7.91
C SER A 102 -15.39 -11.02 9.09
N VAL A 103 -14.08 -10.72 9.15
CA VAL A 103 -13.41 -10.11 10.30
C VAL A 103 -12.77 -8.75 10.01
N ARG A 104 -12.79 -8.30 8.75
CA ARG A 104 -12.32 -6.96 8.38
C ARG A 104 -12.88 -6.45 7.04
N PRO A 105 -13.05 -5.13 6.92
CA PRO A 105 -13.26 -4.49 5.62
C PRO A 105 -12.02 -4.60 4.71
N PRO A 106 -12.16 -4.29 3.40
CA PRO A 106 -11.02 -4.18 2.51
C PRO A 106 -10.14 -2.98 2.89
N VAL A 107 -8.83 -3.20 2.95
CA VAL A 107 -7.82 -2.17 3.25
C VAL A 107 -7.46 -1.38 1.99
N ILE A 108 -7.54 -2.01 0.83
CA ILE A 108 -7.35 -1.35 -0.47
C ILE A 108 -8.65 -1.43 -1.24
N ALA A 109 -9.25 -0.27 -1.53
CA ALA A 109 -10.44 -0.21 -2.36
C ALA A 109 -10.20 -0.88 -3.73
N SER A 110 -11.23 -1.54 -4.27
CA SER A 110 -11.13 -2.24 -5.55
C SER A 110 -10.67 -1.32 -6.69
N SER A 111 -11.09 -0.05 -6.67
CA SER A 111 -10.69 0.99 -7.62
C SER A 111 -9.19 1.32 -7.59
N LEU A 112 -8.52 1.13 -6.44
CA LEU A 112 -7.09 1.42 -6.28
C LEU A 112 -6.19 0.23 -6.63
N ARG A 113 -6.77 -0.96 -6.84
CA ARG A 113 -6.01 -2.19 -7.02
C ARG A 113 -5.05 -2.14 -8.22
N SER A 114 -5.46 -1.49 -9.32
CA SER A 114 -4.59 -1.29 -10.49
C SER A 114 -3.43 -0.35 -10.17
N ALA A 115 -3.70 0.79 -9.53
CA ALA A 115 -2.67 1.75 -9.14
C ALA A 115 -1.62 1.15 -8.19
N VAL A 116 -2.07 0.36 -7.20
CA VAL A 116 -1.16 -0.35 -6.29
C VAL A 116 -0.36 -1.44 -7.02
N ARG A 117 -0.97 -2.10 -8.02
CA ARG A 117 -0.28 -3.09 -8.85
C ARG A 117 0.79 -2.45 -9.75
N ASP A 118 0.51 -1.28 -10.32
CA ASP A 118 1.49 -0.54 -11.12
C ASP A 118 2.68 -0.14 -10.26
N LEU A 119 2.41 0.38 -9.05
CA LEU A 119 3.43 0.67 -8.04
C LEU A 119 4.24 -0.59 -7.66
N MET A 120 3.57 -1.74 -7.51
CA MET A 120 4.22 -3.04 -7.28
C MET A 120 5.19 -3.39 -8.42
N GLY A 121 4.91 -3.01 -9.66
CA GLY A 121 5.72 -3.28 -10.85
C GLY A 121 7.14 -2.70 -10.78
N PHE A 122 7.32 -1.58 -10.07
CA PHE A 122 8.65 -0.95 -9.88
C PHE A 122 9.63 -1.81 -9.06
N ARG A 123 9.14 -2.84 -8.35
CA ARG A 123 10.00 -3.85 -7.69
C ARG A 123 10.80 -4.68 -8.69
N HIS A 124 10.26 -4.88 -9.90
CA HIS A 124 10.84 -5.75 -10.93
C HIS A 124 11.88 -5.02 -11.77
N VAL A 125 11.72 -3.71 -11.93
CA VAL A 125 12.67 -2.86 -12.63
C VAL A 125 14.05 -2.87 -11.92
N PHE A 126 14.08 -2.95 -10.58
CA PHE A 126 15.34 -2.99 -9.83
C PHE A 126 15.99 -4.37 -9.73
N ARG A 127 15.30 -5.46 -10.11
CA ARG A 127 15.83 -6.84 -10.04
C ARG A 127 16.21 -7.43 -11.41
N GLY A 128 15.99 -6.72 -12.51
CA GLY A 128 16.36 -7.12 -13.87
C GLY A 128 17.23 -6.08 -14.56
N LEU A 129 18.47 -5.89 -14.09
CA LEU A 129 19.52 -5.20 -14.84
C LEU A 129 19.91 -6.04 -16.07
N TYR A 130 19.10 -5.99 -17.12
CA TYR A 130 19.50 -6.26 -18.49
C TYR A 130 18.80 -5.28 -19.44
N GLY A 131 19.22 -4.01 -19.39
CA GLY A 131 19.45 -3.27 -20.62
C GLY A 131 18.57 -2.07 -20.97
N GLU A 132 17.40 -1.86 -20.35
CA GLU A 132 16.51 -0.75 -20.73
C GLU A 132 16.30 0.24 -19.57
N PRO A 133 16.57 1.55 -19.78
CA PRO A 133 16.33 2.57 -18.77
C PRO A 133 14.84 2.71 -18.45
N LEU A 134 14.54 3.05 -17.20
CA LEU A 134 13.18 3.44 -16.79
C LEU A 134 12.72 4.61 -17.65
N ARG A 135 11.57 4.46 -18.31
CA ARG A 135 10.92 5.59 -18.96
C ARG A 135 10.53 6.62 -17.90
N ARG A 136 11.16 7.79 -17.96
CA ARG A 136 10.94 8.90 -17.03
C ARG A 136 9.46 9.23 -16.85
N ASP A 137 8.72 9.30 -17.94
CA ASP A 137 7.29 9.61 -17.91
C ASP A 137 6.50 8.56 -17.12
N ASP A 138 6.80 7.28 -17.28
CA ASP A 138 6.14 6.19 -16.54
C ASP A 138 6.41 6.29 -15.03
N VAL A 139 7.66 6.62 -14.66
CA VAL A 139 8.05 6.84 -13.25
C VAL A 139 7.31 8.04 -12.66
N LEU A 140 7.27 9.17 -13.37
CA LEU A 140 6.61 10.39 -12.91
C LEU A 140 5.09 10.21 -12.83
N SER A 141 4.47 9.55 -13.80
CA SER A 141 3.05 9.21 -13.77
C SER A 141 2.71 8.25 -12.62
N CYS A 142 3.56 7.26 -12.35
CA CYS A 142 3.36 6.39 -11.20
C CYS A 142 3.49 7.16 -9.88
N LEU A 143 4.47 8.06 -9.76
CA LEU A 143 4.63 8.90 -8.57
C LEU A 143 3.42 9.80 -8.34
N ASP A 144 2.89 10.40 -9.40
CA ASP A 144 1.70 11.25 -9.32
C ASP A 144 0.50 10.46 -8.76
N ARG A 145 0.17 9.32 -9.38
CA ARG A 145 -0.90 8.42 -8.91
C ARG A 145 -0.64 7.89 -7.50
N THR A 146 0.61 7.63 -7.14
CA THR A 146 0.98 7.22 -5.79
C THR A 146 0.63 8.30 -4.77
N CYS A 147 0.91 9.57 -5.09
CA CYS A 147 0.63 10.71 -4.23
C CYS A 147 -0.86 11.07 -4.17
N SER A 148 -1.56 11.04 -5.31
CA SER A 148 -2.94 11.53 -5.45
C SER A 148 -3.99 10.48 -5.11
N GLU A 149 -3.71 9.20 -5.37
CA GLU A 149 -4.69 8.11 -5.22
C GLU A 149 -4.26 7.09 -4.16
N VAL A 150 -3.08 6.48 -4.34
CA VAL A 150 -2.69 5.28 -3.58
C VAL A 150 -2.50 5.57 -2.10
N VAL A 151 -1.67 6.55 -1.76
CA VAL A 151 -1.35 6.87 -0.36
C VAL A 151 -2.57 7.36 0.42
N PRO A 152 -3.37 8.32 -0.09
CA PRO A 152 -4.60 8.74 0.58
C PRO A 152 -5.61 7.60 0.74
N GLY A 153 -5.78 6.79 -0.30
CA GLY A 153 -6.70 5.66 -0.29
C GLY A 153 -6.28 4.55 0.67
N PHE A 154 -5.00 4.24 0.72
CA PHE A 154 -4.45 3.29 1.69
C PHE A 154 -4.60 3.78 3.13
N LEU A 155 -4.31 5.06 3.39
CA LEU A 155 -4.51 5.65 4.72
C LEU A 155 -5.99 5.60 5.14
N ASN A 156 -6.91 5.85 4.22
CA ASN A 156 -8.34 5.73 4.47
C ASN A 156 -8.74 4.28 4.81
N GLY A 157 -8.24 3.31 4.05
CA GLY A 157 -8.46 1.89 4.33
C GLY A 157 -7.95 1.46 5.70
N LEU A 158 -6.77 1.93 6.12
CA LEU A 158 -6.25 1.67 7.47
C LEU A 158 -7.09 2.31 8.57
N ARG A 159 -7.64 3.51 8.35
CA ARG A 159 -8.56 4.15 9.30
C ARG A 159 -9.87 3.39 9.43
N ASN A 160 -10.41 2.89 8.31
CA ASN A 160 -11.62 2.07 8.32
C ASN A 160 -11.39 0.75 9.06
N LEU A 161 -10.24 0.10 8.82
CA LEU A 161 -9.84 -1.10 9.55
C LEU A 161 -9.72 -0.83 11.04
N GLU A 162 -9.04 0.24 11.43
CA GLU A 162 -8.87 0.62 12.84
C GLU A 162 -10.20 0.94 13.53
N GLY A 163 -11.09 1.66 12.86
CA GLY A 163 -12.44 1.91 13.36
C GLY A 163 -13.26 0.64 13.54
N HIS A 164 -13.16 -0.31 12.59
CA HIS A 164 -13.84 -1.61 12.68
C HIS A 164 -13.30 -2.45 13.86
N MET A 165 -11.99 -2.47 14.06
CA MET A 165 -11.37 -3.25 15.16
C MET A 165 -11.64 -2.68 16.55
N ASN A 166 -11.98 -1.39 16.67
CA ASN A 166 -12.31 -0.77 17.95
C ASN A 166 -13.81 -0.78 18.28
N GLN A 167 -14.67 -1.26 17.36
CA GLN A 167 -16.07 -1.47 17.67
C GLN A 167 -16.17 -2.80 18.44
N ASP A 168 -16.72 -2.76 19.67
CA ASP A 168 -17.07 -3.97 20.42
C ASP A 168 -17.93 -4.88 19.52
N PRO A 169 -17.67 -6.19 19.42
CA PRO A 169 -18.56 -7.08 18.70
C PRO A 169 -19.94 -6.92 19.36
N ALA A 170 -20.93 -6.50 18.57
CA ALA A 170 -22.31 -6.50 19.00
C ALA A 170 -22.61 -7.88 19.62
N PRO A 171 -23.30 -7.94 20.78
CA PRO A 171 -23.60 -9.22 21.40
C PRO A 171 -24.31 -10.09 20.36
N ASP A 172 -23.73 -11.26 20.13
CA ASP A 172 -24.28 -12.30 19.29
C ASP A 172 -25.65 -12.70 19.87
N GLU A 173 -26.72 -12.10 19.35
CA GLU A 173 -28.10 -12.50 19.59
C GLU A 173 -28.39 -13.82 18.85
N SER A 174 -27.61 -14.86 19.16
CA SER A 174 -27.95 -16.24 18.83
C SER A 174 -28.12 -17.04 20.11
N LYS A 175 -29.14 -16.66 20.90
CA LYS A 175 -29.73 -17.55 21.90
C LYS A 175 -31.25 -17.46 21.93
N ASP A 176 -31.82 -18.64 21.68
CA ASP A 176 -33.03 -19.18 22.28
C ASP A 176 -34.38 -18.66 21.78
N GLY A 177 -34.93 -19.41 20.83
CA GLY A 177 -36.33 -19.28 20.40
C GLY A 177 -36.86 -20.46 19.60
N ASP A 178 -36.41 -21.68 19.85
CA ASP A 178 -37.06 -22.90 19.33
C ASP A 178 -36.75 -24.11 20.22
N ASP A 179 -37.66 -24.42 21.15
CA ASP A 179 -38.20 -25.78 21.31
C ASP A 179 -39.33 -25.76 22.35
N GLY A 180 -40.51 -26.17 21.93
CA GLY A 180 -41.71 -26.17 22.76
C GLY A 180 -42.97 -26.52 21.96
N THR A 181 -42.90 -27.57 21.15
CA THR A 181 -44.08 -28.18 20.53
C THR A 181 -44.66 -29.26 21.45
N ASP A 182 -45.93 -29.08 21.80
CA ASP A 182 -46.99 -30.04 22.12
C ASP A 182 -46.79 -31.18 23.14
N CYS A 183 -47.67 -31.20 24.15
CA CYS A 183 -48.21 -32.43 24.75
C CYS A 183 -49.71 -32.27 25.02
N ASP A 184 -50.47 -32.90 24.11
CA ASP A 184 -51.81 -33.48 24.20
C ASP A 184 -52.42 -33.66 25.62
N SER A 185 -53.67 -33.24 25.80
CA SER A 185 -54.77 -33.96 26.51
C SER A 185 -56.08 -33.17 26.50
#